data_AF-A0A9D9MHY8-F1
#
_entry.id   AF-A0A9D9MHY8-F1
#
_cell.length_a   1.000
_cell.length_b   1.000
_cell.length_c   1.000
_cell.angle_alpha   90.00
_cell.angle_beta   90.00
_cell.angle_gamma   90.00
#
_symmetry.space_group_name_H-M   'P 1'
#
loop_
_entity.id
_entity.type
_entity.pdbx_description
1 polymer ?
#
loop_
_entity_poly.entity_id
_entity_poly.type
_entity_poly.pdbx_seq_one_letter_code
_entity_poly.pdbx_strand_id
1 'polypeptide(L)'
;MRHAARTHDVRPRSFVLAVIAAAALAACGGGGGDSSTTPGGGTGGGGGGGGGTSTTLSVHGVAATGAALTGANVTAKCATGTQTGTTGTDGSYTLSITDGVLPCVLEASSGSTTLHSLASGSGTTATANITPVTELVVAQLSGQDPATFFAGTTAGSASIASTVTTDAVAAASQSVVQTLAAAGLDTTAVGDPLTGTLAAGSGSGYDGVLDTLGSTLASSGATLATLTATVAANSPASTTASSTTASSSEAATTSLLPATLLLKPKAASCDALRNGSYRFLIAKPSASTNPGDPVTTTGNATMDVAAAAGPTWDFGDGTVTLTPVAGENCHYTVAGTDGVTGEFVISPSGYAVGRLSNTWTDGEAAPDAAWRMAIAIPTQAMTLADLAGKWNGFGWEANAAGNIVDPGLVTIDAAGAANITCSTNDPSTPETGCTDVNHSSFVANADGGFDLSFSDGSIVHKLRAWGFRAGNGTTVVTILRADGGVHILTPYRTLSNASVGDTHKAWNVALNNAFVANDPLAYNRFEITGIDTSTGSLTRTVTALATNVSHSQTLQVNKARNGWVYRAAGTAAGSDGSSVTVRAMYSLKLGIGVSAYWLPANNQAGTNSRFAFSVTQP
;
A
#
# COMPACT_ATOMS: atom_id res chain seq x y z
N MET A 1 -25.36 -5.60 14.49
CA MET A 1 -24.99 -5.92 13.10
C MET A 1 -25.54 -7.32 12.78
N ARG A 2 -26.81 -7.38 12.37
CA ARG A 2 -27.39 -8.60 11.82
C ARG A 2 -27.03 -8.65 10.34
N HIS A 3 -26.01 -9.42 9.95
CA HIS A 3 -26.02 -9.91 8.57
C HIS A 3 -27.18 -10.90 8.42
N ALA A 4 -28.26 -10.43 7.81
CA ALA A 4 -29.23 -11.32 7.21
C ALA A 4 -28.50 -12.09 6.10
N ALA A 5 -28.46 -13.42 6.22
CA ALA A 5 -28.06 -14.27 5.12
C ALA A 5 -28.94 -13.92 3.92
N ARG A 6 -28.37 -13.32 2.87
CA ARG A 6 -29.08 -13.19 1.60
C ARG A 6 -29.23 -14.58 1.04
N THR A 7 -30.46 -15.11 1.08
CA THR A 7 -30.88 -16.13 0.15
C THR A 7 -30.76 -15.53 -1.25
N HIS A 8 -29.71 -15.92 -1.98
CA HIS A 8 -29.57 -15.58 -3.38
C HIS A 8 -30.65 -16.33 -4.17
N ASP A 9 -31.61 -15.58 -4.71
CA ASP A 9 -32.49 -16.04 -5.76
C ASP A 9 -31.64 -16.29 -7.02
N VAL A 10 -31.31 -17.56 -7.26
CA VAL A 10 -30.54 -17.99 -8.43
C VAL A 10 -31.46 -17.90 -9.66
N ARG A 11 -31.31 -16.83 -10.44
CA ARG A 11 -31.75 -16.85 -11.84
C ARG A 11 -30.69 -17.55 -12.68
N PRO A 12 -31.02 -18.61 -13.44
CA PRO A 12 -30.05 -19.29 -14.29
C PRO A 12 -29.74 -18.39 -15.49
N ARG A 13 -28.51 -17.87 -15.55
CA ARG A 13 -27.94 -17.32 -16.78
C ARG A 13 -27.16 -18.45 -17.46
N SER A 14 -27.77 -19.01 -18.50
CA SER A 14 -27.18 -20.01 -19.38
C SER A 14 -25.85 -19.51 -19.95
N PHE A 15 -24.74 -20.07 -19.48
CA PHE A 15 -23.44 -19.98 -20.13
C PHE A 15 -23.39 -21.05 -21.22
N VAL A 16 -23.40 -20.61 -22.48
CA VAL A 16 -23.12 -21.46 -23.64
C VAL A 16 -21.60 -21.65 -23.70
N LEU A 17 -21.15 -22.89 -23.44
CA LEU A 17 -19.83 -23.37 -23.81
C LEU A 17 -19.72 -23.40 -25.35
N ALA A 18 -18.73 -22.70 -25.90
CA ALA A 18 -18.25 -22.97 -27.26
C ALA A 18 -16.79 -23.42 -27.18
N VAL A 19 -16.61 -24.73 -27.39
CA VAL A 19 -15.34 -25.42 -27.64
C VAL A 19 -14.89 -25.11 -29.06
N ILE A 20 -13.68 -24.60 -29.24
CA ILE A 20 -12.95 -24.76 -30.51
C ILE A 20 -11.49 -25.14 -30.19
N ALA A 21 -11.18 -26.40 -30.46
CA ALA A 21 -9.83 -26.90 -30.67
C ALA A 21 -9.73 -27.29 -32.16
N ALA A 22 -8.70 -26.81 -32.86
CA ALA A 22 -8.03 -27.53 -33.95
C ALA A 22 -6.76 -26.78 -34.37
N ALA A 23 -5.65 -27.53 -34.38
CA ALA A 23 -4.33 -27.12 -34.80
C ALA A 23 -4.18 -27.07 -36.33
N ALA A 24 -3.21 -26.30 -36.82
CA ALA A 24 -2.48 -26.63 -38.04
C ALA A 24 -1.07 -26.05 -38.01
N LEU A 25 -0.12 -26.99 -38.06
CA LEU A 25 1.31 -26.82 -38.24
C LEU A 25 1.57 -26.44 -39.71
N ALA A 26 2.36 -25.39 -39.98
CA ALA A 26 2.94 -25.18 -41.29
C ALA A 26 4.38 -24.67 -41.13
N ALA A 27 5.32 -25.61 -41.20
CA ALA A 27 6.70 -25.33 -41.53
C ALA A 27 6.82 -25.17 -43.05
N CYS A 28 7.63 -24.22 -43.50
CA CYS A 28 8.36 -24.34 -44.75
C CYS A 28 9.65 -23.51 -44.64
N GLY A 29 10.78 -24.20 -44.70
CA GLY A 29 12.10 -23.61 -44.88
C GLY A 29 12.52 -23.61 -46.35
N GLY A 30 13.58 -22.88 -46.64
CA GLY A 30 14.34 -22.90 -47.90
C GLY A 30 15.12 -21.58 -48.05
N GLY A 31 16.42 -21.50 -48.26
CA GLY A 31 17.42 -22.50 -48.64
C GLY A 31 18.07 -22.17 -49.98
N GLY A 32 19.18 -21.40 -49.95
CA GLY A 32 20.36 -21.59 -50.81
C GLY A 32 20.43 -20.91 -52.19
N GLY A 33 21.67 -20.52 -52.56
CA GLY A 33 22.18 -20.73 -53.92
C GLY A 33 22.80 -19.52 -54.63
N ASP A 34 24.13 -19.44 -54.56
CA ASP A 34 24.98 -18.61 -55.42
C ASP A 34 24.75 -18.83 -56.91
N SER A 35 24.88 -17.79 -57.73
CA SER A 35 25.21 -17.95 -59.15
C SER A 35 26.04 -16.77 -59.65
N SER A 36 27.34 -17.01 -59.74
CA SER A 36 28.31 -16.23 -60.49
C SER A 36 28.13 -16.46 -62.00
N THR A 37 27.96 -15.39 -62.79
CA THR A 37 28.43 -15.32 -64.19
C THR A 37 28.67 -13.87 -64.62
N THR A 38 29.95 -13.48 -64.70
CA THR A 38 30.49 -12.43 -65.58
C THR A 38 30.34 -12.86 -67.06
N PRO A 39 30.31 -11.95 -68.06
CA PRO A 39 31.41 -11.04 -68.45
C PRO A 39 30.90 -9.60 -68.72
N GLY A 40 31.65 -8.51 -68.76
CA GLY A 40 33.07 -8.24 -68.92
C GLY A 40 33.19 -6.90 -69.67
N GLY A 41 34.02 -5.98 -69.18
CA GLY A 41 34.61 -4.91 -69.98
C GLY A 41 34.10 -3.47 -69.78
N GLY A 42 34.97 -2.61 -69.22
CA GLY A 42 35.15 -1.26 -69.75
C GLY A 42 34.84 -0.07 -68.84
N THR A 43 35.86 0.36 -68.08
CA THR A 43 36.28 1.75 -67.84
C THR A 43 35.28 2.79 -67.29
N GLY A 44 35.59 3.35 -66.11
CA GLY A 44 35.13 4.68 -65.71
C GLY A 44 35.15 4.88 -64.20
N GLY A 45 36.17 5.57 -63.69
CA GLY A 45 36.24 5.98 -62.29
C GLY A 45 35.20 7.05 -61.94
N GLY A 46 34.75 7.04 -60.69
CA GLY A 46 33.89 8.07 -60.12
C GLY A 46 33.51 7.70 -58.69
N GLY A 47 34.16 8.33 -57.71
CA GLY A 47 33.83 8.17 -56.30
C GLY A 47 32.40 8.62 -56.01
N GLY A 48 31.61 7.74 -55.42
CA GLY A 48 30.29 8.05 -54.88
C GLY A 48 30.27 7.61 -53.42
N GLY A 49 30.32 8.57 -52.50
CA GLY A 49 30.08 8.33 -51.08
C GLY A 49 28.69 7.73 -50.91
N GLY A 50 28.61 6.56 -50.28
CA GLY A 50 27.36 5.96 -49.86
C GLY A 50 26.71 6.85 -48.81
N GLY A 51 25.79 7.71 -49.24
CA GLY A 51 24.86 8.38 -48.35
C GLY A 51 23.90 7.34 -47.80
N GLY A 52 24.16 6.88 -46.58
CA GLY A 52 23.19 6.11 -45.82
C GLY A 52 21.90 6.93 -45.69
N THR A 53 20.78 6.39 -46.14
CA THR A 53 19.47 6.98 -45.90
C THR A 53 19.19 6.98 -44.40
N SER A 54 19.39 8.14 -43.77
CA SER A 54 18.98 8.42 -42.39
C SER A 54 17.48 8.18 -42.25
N THR A 55 17.08 7.33 -41.31
CA THR A 55 15.66 7.10 -41.00
C THR A 55 15.23 8.10 -39.94
N THR A 56 14.16 8.85 -40.18
CA THR A 56 13.63 9.82 -39.21
C THR A 56 12.45 9.22 -38.45
N LEU A 57 12.52 9.24 -37.13
CA LEU A 57 11.39 8.93 -36.24
C LEU A 57 10.60 10.22 -35.95
N SER A 58 9.30 10.20 -36.20
CA SER A 58 8.38 11.29 -35.86
C SER A 58 7.62 10.97 -34.57
N VAL A 59 7.83 11.74 -33.51
CA VAL A 59 7.07 11.61 -32.25
C VAL A 59 6.17 12.83 -32.09
N HIS A 60 4.87 12.64 -31.95
CA HIS A 60 3.90 13.74 -31.84
C HIS A 60 2.90 13.49 -30.71
N GLY A 61 2.21 14.53 -30.26
CA GLY A 61 1.20 14.41 -29.22
C GLY A 61 0.74 15.77 -28.72
N VAL A 62 0.01 15.77 -27.60
CA VAL A 62 -0.45 16.98 -26.91
C VAL A 62 0.09 16.99 -25.48
N ALA A 63 0.64 18.12 -25.05
CA ALA A 63 1.02 18.34 -23.65
C ALA A 63 -0.01 19.23 -22.94
N ALA A 64 -0.67 18.71 -21.91
CA ALA A 64 -1.78 19.38 -21.25
C ALA A 64 -2.02 18.90 -19.81
N THR A 65 -2.56 19.77 -18.97
CA THR A 65 -3.06 19.48 -17.62
C THR A 65 -4.59 19.57 -17.53
N GLY A 66 -5.27 19.54 -18.67
CA GLY A 66 -6.63 20.06 -18.88
C GLY A 66 -6.56 21.31 -19.76
N ALA A 67 -5.70 22.26 -19.40
CA ALA A 67 -5.30 23.34 -20.31
C ALA A 67 -4.07 22.94 -21.13
N ALA A 68 -3.95 23.48 -22.35
CA ALA A 68 -2.76 23.33 -23.17
C ALA A 68 -1.53 23.91 -22.46
N LEU A 69 -0.45 23.13 -22.36
CA LEU A 69 0.86 23.65 -21.95
C LEU A 69 1.46 24.41 -23.13
N THR A 70 1.03 25.65 -23.37
CA THR A 70 1.48 26.47 -24.50
C THR A 70 2.96 26.82 -24.37
N GLY A 71 3.72 26.66 -25.46
CA GLY A 71 5.14 27.01 -25.50
C GLY A 71 6.03 26.20 -24.56
N ALA A 72 5.56 25.04 -24.10
CA ALA A 72 6.33 24.12 -23.28
C ALA A 72 7.54 23.60 -24.06
N ASN A 73 8.69 23.53 -23.43
CA ASN A 73 9.84 22.82 -24.01
C ASN A 73 9.61 21.32 -23.90
N VAL A 74 9.66 20.61 -25.03
CA VAL A 74 9.52 19.15 -25.07
C VAL A 74 10.84 18.53 -25.45
N THR A 75 11.33 17.58 -24.65
CA THR A 75 12.54 16.81 -24.92
C THR A 75 12.19 15.32 -25.01
N ALA A 76 12.66 14.64 -26.06
CA ALA A 76 12.57 13.19 -26.21
C ALA A 76 13.97 12.55 -26.19
N LYS A 77 14.15 11.53 -25.35
CA LYS A 77 15.31 10.64 -25.31
C LYS A 77 14.87 9.25 -25.73
N CYS A 78 15.38 8.77 -26.85
CA CYS A 78 14.95 7.52 -27.47
C CYS A 78 16.03 6.43 -27.35
N ALA A 79 15.65 5.18 -27.61
CA ALA A 79 16.58 4.06 -27.64
C ALA A 79 17.78 4.35 -28.55
N THR A 80 17.56 5.10 -29.62
CA THR A 80 18.59 5.91 -30.28
C THR A 80 18.04 7.30 -30.59
N GLY A 81 18.90 8.32 -30.55
CA GLY A 81 18.52 9.69 -30.90
C GLY A 81 17.87 10.48 -29.76
N THR A 82 18.00 11.80 -29.84
CA THR A 82 17.37 12.76 -28.94
C THR A 82 16.90 13.95 -29.75
N GLN A 83 15.80 14.58 -29.34
CA GLN A 83 15.33 15.81 -29.98
C GLN A 83 14.61 16.70 -28.98
N THR A 84 14.65 18.01 -29.24
CA THR A 84 13.85 19.00 -28.51
C THR A 84 12.94 19.77 -29.46
N GLY A 85 11.86 20.31 -28.90
CA GLY A 85 10.90 21.13 -29.62
C GLY A 85 10.03 21.92 -28.65
N THR A 86 8.98 22.52 -29.17
CA THR A 86 8.01 23.28 -28.38
C THR A 86 6.59 22.95 -28.77
N THR A 87 5.67 23.05 -27.82
CA THR A 87 4.24 22.93 -28.08
C THR A 87 3.66 24.20 -28.70
N GLY A 88 2.62 24.02 -29.52
CA GLY A 88 1.75 25.10 -30.00
C GLY A 88 0.79 25.64 -28.93
N THR A 89 -0.08 26.57 -29.33
CA THR A 89 -1.10 27.17 -28.44
C THR A 89 -2.20 26.19 -28.02
N ASP A 90 -2.38 25.12 -28.78
CA ASP A 90 -3.28 24.00 -28.49
C ASP A 90 -2.57 22.86 -27.74
N GLY A 91 -1.29 23.04 -27.38
CA GLY A 91 -0.48 22.03 -26.70
C GLY A 91 0.09 20.96 -27.62
N SER A 92 -0.24 20.98 -28.92
CA SER A 92 0.28 20.00 -29.88
C SER A 92 1.78 20.19 -30.13
N TYR A 93 2.50 19.09 -30.35
CA TYR A 93 3.92 19.12 -30.71
C TYR A 93 4.27 17.99 -31.69
N THR A 94 5.37 18.15 -32.41
CA THR A 94 5.96 17.10 -33.25
C THR A 94 7.48 17.22 -33.22
N LEU A 95 8.17 16.11 -32.95
CA LEU A 95 9.62 15.99 -32.92
C LEU A 95 10.08 15.06 -34.04
N SER A 96 10.94 15.58 -34.91
CA SER A 96 11.61 14.79 -35.95
C SER A 96 12.99 14.38 -35.46
N ILE A 97 13.18 13.11 -35.13
CA ILE A 97 14.39 12.55 -34.52
C ILE A 97 15.18 11.81 -35.60
N THR A 98 16.25 12.43 -36.06
CA THR A 98 17.19 11.84 -37.02
C THR A 98 17.82 10.58 -36.40
N ASP A 99 17.77 9.47 -37.15
CA ASP A 99 18.23 8.14 -36.72
C ASP A 99 17.60 7.68 -35.38
N GLY A 100 16.40 8.19 -35.09
CA GLY A 100 15.65 7.89 -33.88
C GLY A 100 15.03 6.48 -33.92
N VAL A 101 15.07 5.78 -32.79
CA VAL A 101 14.46 4.44 -32.63
C VAL A 101 13.70 4.38 -31.31
N LEU A 102 12.46 3.89 -31.35
CA LEU A 102 11.63 3.62 -30.17
C LEU A 102 12.24 2.50 -29.31
N PRO A 103 11.97 2.46 -27.99
CA PRO A 103 11.10 3.37 -27.24
C PRO A 103 11.74 4.72 -26.90
N CYS A 104 10.92 5.69 -26.50
CA CYS A 104 11.35 7.01 -26.03
C CYS A 104 10.75 7.36 -24.68
N VAL A 105 11.50 8.13 -23.88
CA VAL A 105 11.02 8.84 -22.71
C VAL A 105 10.98 10.32 -23.03
N LEU A 106 9.90 11.00 -22.65
CA LEU A 106 9.67 12.40 -22.96
C LEU A 106 9.47 13.21 -21.68
N GLU A 107 9.87 14.48 -21.74
CA GLU A 107 9.64 15.51 -20.73
C GLU A 107 9.06 16.74 -21.43
N ALA A 108 8.01 17.34 -20.86
CA ALA A 108 7.55 18.67 -21.23
C ALA A 108 7.60 19.59 -20.01
N SER A 109 8.20 20.77 -20.17
CA SER A 109 8.30 21.77 -19.11
C SER A 109 7.73 23.12 -19.54
N SER A 110 6.86 23.69 -18.72
CA SER A 110 6.30 25.04 -18.87
C SER A 110 6.10 25.70 -17.50
N GLY A 111 6.87 26.75 -17.24
CA GLY A 111 6.87 27.43 -15.94
C GLY A 111 7.27 26.48 -14.81
N SER A 112 6.38 26.27 -13.84
CA SER A 112 6.59 25.34 -12.72
C SER A 112 6.06 23.92 -12.99
N THR A 113 5.48 23.67 -14.15
CA THR A 113 4.91 22.36 -14.51
C THR A 113 5.91 21.60 -15.36
N THR A 114 6.33 20.43 -14.88
CA THR A 114 7.09 19.45 -15.66
C THR A 114 6.35 18.12 -15.60
N LEU A 115 6.13 17.51 -16.75
CA LEU A 115 5.42 16.25 -16.90
C LEU A 115 6.18 15.33 -17.86
N HIS A 116 6.00 14.02 -17.67
CA HIS A 116 6.70 13.00 -18.42
C HIS A 116 5.73 12.05 -19.12
N SER A 117 6.25 11.40 -20.16
CA SER A 117 5.53 10.39 -20.91
C SER A 117 6.47 9.39 -21.57
N LEU A 118 5.90 8.41 -22.24
CA LEU A 118 6.60 7.33 -22.93
C LEU A 118 6.02 7.16 -24.33
N ALA A 119 6.89 6.82 -25.28
CA ALA A 119 6.48 6.26 -26.57
C ALA A 119 7.10 4.87 -26.68
N SER A 120 6.28 3.83 -26.89
CA SER A 120 6.75 2.45 -27.05
C SER A 120 6.29 1.84 -28.37
N GLY A 121 6.79 0.65 -28.69
CA GLY A 121 6.48 -0.05 -29.93
C GLY A 121 7.61 0.06 -30.96
N SER A 122 7.27 -0.12 -32.24
CA SER A 122 8.21 -0.17 -33.36
C SER A 122 7.69 0.67 -34.52
N GLY A 123 8.60 1.32 -35.25
CA GLY A 123 8.26 2.09 -36.45
C GLY A 123 8.93 3.46 -36.47
N THR A 124 8.54 4.27 -37.45
CA THR A 124 9.07 5.62 -37.68
C THR A 124 8.09 6.72 -37.26
N THR A 125 6.99 6.36 -36.59
CA THR A 125 6.02 7.33 -36.07
C THR A 125 5.43 6.82 -34.75
N ALA A 126 5.32 7.69 -33.76
CA ALA A 126 4.67 7.38 -32.48
C ALA A 126 3.87 8.58 -31.96
N THR A 127 2.79 8.28 -31.22
CA THR A 127 2.02 9.26 -30.46
C THR A 127 2.41 9.17 -28.99
N ALA A 128 2.61 10.31 -28.33
CA ALA A 128 2.85 10.40 -26.89
C ALA A 128 2.26 11.69 -26.31
N ASN A 129 1.08 11.61 -25.71
CA ASN A 129 0.55 12.72 -24.93
C ASN A 129 1.35 12.89 -23.65
N ILE A 130 1.49 14.13 -23.18
CA ILE A 130 2.22 14.46 -21.95
C ILE A 130 1.24 15.11 -20.98
N THR A 131 0.73 14.33 -20.03
CA THR A 131 -0.37 14.71 -19.13
C THR A 131 -0.10 14.28 -17.69
N PRO A 132 -0.86 14.79 -16.70
CA PRO A 132 -0.84 14.24 -15.35
C PRO A 132 -1.09 12.72 -15.28
N VAL A 133 -1.83 12.13 -16.23
CA VAL A 133 -2.06 10.68 -16.24
C VAL A 133 -0.83 9.95 -16.77
N THR A 134 -0.15 10.46 -17.80
CA THR A 134 1.08 9.83 -18.31
C THR A 134 2.25 9.97 -17.32
N GLU A 135 2.27 11.04 -16.53
CA GLU A 135 3.18 11.20 -15.39
C GLU A 135 3.03 10.03 -14.40
N LEU A 136 1.79 9.66 -14.05
CA LEU A 136 1.51 8.49 -13.20
C LEU A 136 1.92 7.19 -13.89
N VAL A 137 1.80 7.08 -15.22
CA VAL A 137 2.24 5.89 -15.98
C VAL A 137 3.76 5.73 -15.90
N VAL A 138 4.52 6.82 -16.06
CA VAL A 138 5.99 6.79 -15.91
C VAL A 138 6.38 6.38 -14.49
N ALA A 139 5.70 6.92 -13.48
CA ALA A 139 5.93 6.57 -12.08
C ALA A 139 5.62 5.09 -11.80
N GLN A 140 4.48 4.59 -12.30
CA GLN A 140 4.08 3.19 -12.15
C GLN A 140 5.02 2.24 -12.88
N LEU A 141 5.51 2.61 -14.07
CA LEU A 141 6.42 1.78 -14.86
C LEU A 141 7.82 1.71 -14.22
N SER A 142 8.36 2.85 -13.82
CA SER A 142 9.73 2.95 -13.31
C SER A 142 9.85 2.61 -11.82
N GLY A 143 8.75 2.73 -11.06
CA GLY A 143 8.77 2.66 -9.60
C GLY A 143 9.52 3.81 -8.94
N GLN A 144 9.74 4.90 -9.67
CA GLN A 144 10.53 6.07 -9.26
C GLN A 144 9.79 7.37 -9.56
N ASP A 145 10.30 8.46 -9.01
CA ASP A 145 9.94 9.80 -9.45
C ASP A 145 10.24 9.97 -10.96
N PRO A 146 9.27 10.40 -11.79
CA PRO A 146 9.46 10.49 -13.24
C PRO A 146 10.60 11.41 -13.69
N ALA A 147 10.84 12.52 -12.99
CA ALA A 147 11.95 13.42 -13.30
C ALA A 147 13.30 12.73 -13.04
N THR A 148 13.40 11.97 -11.94
CA THR A 148 14.57 11.15 -11.63
C THR A 148 14.80 10.07 -12.70
N PHE A 149 13.74 9.39 -13.15
CA PHE A 149 13.81 8.40 -14.21
C PHE A 149 14.25 9.01 -15.55
N PHE A 150 13.69 10.15 -15.94
CA PHE A 150 14.07 10.86 -17.14
C PHE A 150 15.52 11.38 -17.10
N ALA A 151 15.95 11.93 -15.97
CA ALA A 151 17.32 12.41 -15.78
C ALA A 151 18.36 11.27 -15.85
N GLY A 152 18.05 10.11 -15.26
CA GLY A 152 18.88 8.90 -15.33
C GLY A 152 18.90 8.23 -16.71
N THR A 153 17.96 8.61 -17.59
CA THR A 153 17.87 8.09 -18.94
C THR A 153 18.81 8.84 -19.90
N THR A 154 19.59 8.08 -20.68
CA THR A 154 20.49 8.61 -21.72
C THR A 154 20.10 8.01 -23.07
N ALA A 155 19.92 8.85 -24.10
CA ALA A 155 19.62 8.36 -25.44
C ALA A 155 20.71 7.40 -25.93
N GLY A 156 20.34 6.32 -26.62
CA GLY A 156 21.30 5.27 -26.98
C GLY A 156 21.52 4.19 -25.92
N SER A 157 20.92 4.32 -24.73
CA SER A 157 21.12 3.34 -23.66
C SER A 157 20.24 2.10 -23.83
N ALA A 158 20.82 0.93 -23.57
CA ALA A 158 20.06 -0.33 -23.52
C ALA A 158 18.98 -0.33 -22.41
N SER A 159 19.15 0.51 -21.38
CA SER A 159 18.19 0.62 -20.26
C SER A 159 16.83 1.18 -20.68
N ILE A 160 16.76 2.03 -21.71
CA ILE A 160 15.49 2.52 -22.25
C ILE A 160 14.72 1.34 -22.87
N ALA A 161 15.39 0.56 -23.72
CA ALA A 161 14.78 -0.58 -24.40
C ALA A 161 14.38 -1.72 -23.45
N SER A 162 15.14 -1.94 -22.37
CA SER A 162 14.80 -2.99 -21.38
C SER A 162 13.67 -2.59 -20.43
N THR A 163 13.51 -1.29 -20.14
CA THR A 163 12.53 -0.79 -19.16
C THR A 163 11.22 -0.41 -19.82
N VAL A 164 11.28 0.26 -20.98
CA VAL A 164 10.11 0.79 -21.69
C VAL A 164 9.67 -0.22 -22.77
N THR A 165 9.28 -1.41 -22.35
CA THR A 165 8.71 -2.42 -23.26
C THR A 165 7.21 -2.19 -23.46
N THR A 166 6.65 -2.65 -24.57
CA THR A 166 5.20 -2.55 -24.84
C THR A 166 4.37 -3.19 -23.72
N ASP A 167 4.78 -4.35 -23.21
CA ASP A 167 4.06 -5.04 -22.14
C ASP A 167 4.14 -4.30 -20.81
N ALA A 168 5.32 -3.78 -20.44
CA ALA A 168 5.49 -3.00 -19.21
C ALA A 168 4.68 -1.70 -19.25
N VAL A 169 4.67 -1.03 -20.41
CA VAL A 169 3.88 0.19 -20.63
C VAL A 169 2.39 -0.10 -20.55
N ALA A 170 1.92 -1.17 -21.20
CA ALA A 170 0.51 -1.55 -21.15
C ALA A 170 0.07 -1.90 -19.72
N ALA A 171 0.89 -2.65 -18.97
CA ALA A 171 0.61 -2.98 -17.57
C ALA A 171 0.57 -1.73 -16.68
N ALA A 172 1.52 -0.81 -16.85
CA ALA A 172 1.56 0.44 -16.09
C ALA A 172 0.35 1.34 -16.41
N SER A 173 0.02 1.53 -17.69
CA SER A 173 -1.18 2.26 -18.13
C SER A 173 -2.46 1.67 -17.56
N GLN A 174 -2.61 0.35 -17.61
CA GLN A 174 -3.79 -0.33 -17.08
C GLN A 174 -3.89 -0.18 -15.55
N SER A 175 -2.77 -0.25 -14.82
CA SER A 175 -2.73 -0.07 -13.36
C SER A 175 -3.12 1.35 -12.95
N VAL A 176 -2.62 2.37 -13.67
CA VAL A 176 -2.98 3.77 -13.42
C VAL A 176 -4.46 4.02 -13.68
N VAL A 177 -4.98 3.56 -14.82
CA VAL A 177 -6.42 3.71 -15.16
C VAL A 177 -7.31 3.02 -14.11
N GLN A 178 -6.94 1.82 -13.66
CA GLN A 178 -7.67 1.12 -12.59
C GLN A 178 -7.62 1.88 -11.25
N THR A 179 -6.48 2.48 -10.91
CA THR A 179 -6.32 3.28 -9.68
C THR A 179 -7.24 4.51 -9.71
N LEU A 180 -7.27 5.23 -10.84
CA LEU A 180 -8.16 6.38 -11.03
C LEU A 180 -9.64 5.97 -11.05
N ALA A 181 -9.97 4.85 -11.69
CA ALA A 181 -11.33 4.32 -11.70
C ALA A 181 -11.80 3.89 -10.30
N ALA A 182 -10.96 3.22 -9.52
CA ALA A 182 -11.25 2.87 -8.12
C ALA A 182 -11.41 4.12 -7.22
N ALA A 183 -10.72 5.20 -7.57
CA ALA A 183 -10.90 6.50 -6.95
C ALA A 183 -12.24 7.17 -7.32
N GLY A 184 -12.95 6.65 -8.32
CA GLY A 184 -14.27 7.12 -8.76
C GLY A 184 -14.23 8.05 -9.97
N LEU A 185 -13.09 8.18 -10.65
CA LEU A 185 -12.99 8.94 -11.89
C LEU A 185 -13.50 8.07 -13.06
N ASP A 186 -14.33 8.63 -13.92
CA ASP A 186 -14.69 7.99 -15.19
C ASP A 186 -13.52 8.13 -16.18
N THR A 187 -12.80 7.04 -16.39
CA THR A 187 -11.63 6.99 -17.28
C THR A 187 -11.95 6.37 -18.64
N THR A 188 -13.22 6.07 -18.93
CA THR A 188 -13.62 5.37 -20.17
C THR A 188 -13.20 6.11 -21.43
N ALA A 189 -13.20 7.44 -21.38
CA ALA A 189 -12.82 8.29 -22.51
C ALA A 189 -11.30 8.46 -22.71
N VAL A 190 -10.46 7.96 -21.80
CA VAL A 190 -9.00 8.01 -21.93
C VAL A 190 -8.53 7.03 -23.01
N GLY A 191 -9.12 5.83 -23.06
CA GLY A 191 -8.59 4.73 -23.88
C GLY A 191 -7.18 4.36 -23.41
N ASP A 192 -6.17 4.67 -24.23
CA ASP A 192 -4.76 4.57 -23.85
C ASP A 192 -4.27 5.94 -23.33
N PRO A 193 -3.74 6.06 -22.10
CA PRO A 193 -3.24 7.33 -21.57
C PRO A 193 -2.16 8.02 -22.43
N LEU A 194 -1.33 7.24 -23.12
CA LEU A 194 -0.22 7.73 -23.92
C LEU A 194 -0.66 8.14 -25.33
N THR A 195 -1.62 7.43 -25.92
CA THR A 195 -1.99 7.63 -27.34
C THR A 195 -3.43 8.05 -27.58
N GLY A 196 -4.24 8.16 -26.53
CA GLY A 196 -5.65 8.55 -26.62
C GLY A 196 -5.84 9.91 -27.28
N THR A 197 -6.98 10.12 -27.95
CA THR A 197 -7.27 11.40 -28.60
C THR A 197 -7.44 12.48 -27.54
N LEU A 198 -6.55 13.47 -27.57
CA LEU A 198 -6.53 14.58 -26.62
C LEU A 198 -6.69 15.91 -27.35
N ALA A 199 -7.71 16.68 -26.96
CA ALA A 199 -7.92 18.05 -27.38
C ALA A 199 -7.93 18.92 -26.12
N ALA A 200 -6.82 19.62 -25.86
CA ALA A 200 -6.63 20.40 -24.65
C ALA A 200 -7.64 21.55 -24.54
N GLY A 201 -8.18 21.77 -23.35
CA GLY A 201 -9.15 22.82 -23.05
C GLY A 201 -10.56 22.56 -23.57
N SER A 202 -10.84 21.33 -24.00
CA SER A 202 -12.18 20.94 -24.47
C SER A 202 -13.14 20.58 -23.34
N GLY A 203 -12.62 20.24 -22.15
CA GLY A 203 -13.42 19.79 -21.00
C GLY A 203 -14.20 18.49 -21.26
N SER A 204 -13.81 17.72 -22.29
CA SER A 204 -14.52 16.52 -22.73
C SER A 204 -13.54 15.42 -23.15
N GLY A 205 -14.02 14.19 -23.28
CA GLY A 205 -13.16 13.07 -23.65
C GLY A 205 -12.03 12.87 -22.63
N TYR A 206 -10.80 12.63 -23.12
CA TYR A 206 -9.62 12.54 -22.27
C TYR A 206 -9.37 13.84 -21.48
N ASP A 207 -9.56 15.01 -22.09
CA ASP A 207 -9.35 16.30 -21.42
C ASP A 207 -10.25 16.49 -20.19
N GLY A 208 -11.52 16.08 -20.29
CA GLY A 208 -12.44 16.11 -19.15
C GLY A 208 -11.99 15.21 -17.98
N VAL A 209 -11.25 14.14 -18.24
CA VAL A 209 -10.64 13.31 -17.19
C VAL A 209 -9.47 14.04 -16.52
N LEU A 210 -8.68 14.81 -17.28
CA LEU A 210 -7.61 15.65 -16.72
C LEU A 210 -8.19 16.74 -15.80
N ASP A 211 -9.25 17.41 -16.23
CA ASP A 211 -9.95 18.41 -15.42
C ASP A 211 -10.56 17.80 -14.14
N THR A 212 -11.16 16.61 -14.27
CA THR A 212 -11.71 15.88 -13.13
C THR A 212 -10.61 15.46 -12.15
N LEU A 213 -9.46 14.99 -12.65
CA LEU A 213 -8.31 14.67 -11.80
C LEU A 213 -7.79 15.91 -11.07
N GLY A 214 -7.60 17.03 -11.78
CA GLY A 214 -7.14 18.28 -11.19
C GLY A 214 -8.08 18.80 -10.09
N SER A 215 -9.38 18.83 -10.36
CA SER A 215 -10.40 19.25 -9.37
C SER A 215 -10.55 18.28 -8.20
N THR A 216 -10.38 16.97 -8.43
CA THR A 216 -10.38 15.95 -7.38
C THR A 216 -9.18 16.11 -6.45
N LEU A 217 -7.98 16.32 -7.00
CA LEU A 217 -6.78 16.61 -6.20
C LEU A 217 -6.98 17.87 -5.34
N ALA A 218 -7.48 18.96 -5.94
CA ALA A 218 -7.73 20.20 -5.22
C ALA A 218 -8.75 20.03 -4.07
N SER A 219 -9.89 19.38 -4.34
CA SER A 219 -10.97 19.19 -3.34
C SER A 219 -10.61 18.17 -2.25
N SER A 220 -9.79 17.17 -2.56
CA SER A 220 -9.28 16.21 -1.58
C SER A 220 -8.08 16.74 -0.76
N GLY A 221 -7.51 17.88 -1.15
CA GLY A 221 -6.30 18.44 -0.54
C GLY A 221 -5.03 17.65 -0.85
N ALA A 222 -5.05 16.80 -1.87
CA ALA A 222 -3.87 16.08 -2.35
C ALA A 222 -3.17 16.86 -3.47
N THR A 223 -1.91 16.49 -3.76
CA THR A 223 -1.15 17.06 -4.88
C THR A 223 -0.82 15.98 -5.89
N LEU A 224 -0.61 16.37 -7.16
CA LEU A 224 -0.12 15.44 -8.18
C LEU A 224 1.21 14.80 -7.73
N ALA A 225 2.12 15.59 -7.15
CA ALA A 225 3.40 15.08 -6.65
C ALA A 225 3.23 13.98 -5.59
N THR A 226 2.35 14.15 -4.61
CA THR A 226 2.05 13.12 -3.59
C THR A 226 1.43 11.88 -4.21
N LEU A 227 0.53 12.04 -5.19
CA LEU A 227 -0.08 10.93 -5.90
C LEU A 227 0.96 10.16 -6.73
N THR A 228 1.80 10.87 -7.50
CA THR A 228 2.89 10.29 -8.30
C THR A 228 3.87 9.52 -7.43
N ALA A 229 4.31 10.09 -6.30
CA ALA A 229 5.19 9.40 -5.35
C ALA A 229 4.55 8.13 -4.78
N THR A 230 3.25 8.17 -4.50
CA THR A 230 2.50 7.01 -3.98
C THR A 230 2.34 5.92 -5.03
N VAL A 231 2.06 6.30 -6.28
CA VAL A 231 1.98 5.37 -7.42
C VAL A 231 3.35 4.72 -7.66
N ALA A 232 4.43 5.51 -7.67
CA ALA A 232 5.80 5.00 -7.78
C ALA A 232 6.14 3.99 -6.67
N ALA A 233 5.83 4.32 -5.40
CA ALA A 233 6.12 3.45 -4.27
C ALA A 233 5.32 2.13 -4.28
N ASN A 234 4.13 2.14 -4.89
CA ASN A 234 3.27 0.96 -5.04
C ASN A 234 3.57 0.14 -6.30
N SER A 235 4.45 0.62 -7.17
CA SER A 235 4.86 -0.11 -8.38
C SER A 235 5.55 -1.43 -8.03
N PRO A 236 5.30 -2.52 -8.79
CA PRO A 236 6.12 -3.73 -8.72
C PRO A 236 7.62 -3.50 -9.01
N ALA A 237 7.96 -2.44 -9.76
CA ALA A 237 9.34 -2.06 -10.04
C ALA A 237 9.99 -1.28 -8.88
N SER A 238 9.22 -0.89 -7.85
CA SER A 238 9.74 -0.13 -6.73
C SER A 238 10.72 -0.94 -5.88
N THR A 239 11.90 -0.38 -5.64
CA THR A 239 12.89 -0.95 -4.72
C THR A 239 12.52 -0.70 -3.26
N THR A 240 11.66 0.27 -2.96
CA THR A 240 11.15 0.55 -1.60
C THR A 240 10.25 -0.56 -1.11
N ALA A 241 9.37 -1.08 -1.98
CA ALA A 241 8.47 -2.19 -1.65
C ALA A 241 9.23 -3.50 -1.36
N SER A 242 10.32 -3.74 -2.08
CA SER A 242 11.19 -4.92 -1.92
C SER A 242 12.41 -4.68 -1.00
N SER A 243 12.50 -3.51 -0.36
CA SER A 243 13.64 -3.15 0.47
C SER A 243 13.81 -4.14 1.62
N THR A 244 15.04 -4.62 1.81
CA THR A 244 15.42 -5.41 2.99
C THR A 244 15.65 -4.55 4.22
N THR A 245 15.54 -3.23 4.10
CA THR A 245 15.69 -2.27 5.19
C THR A 245 14.47 -1.36 5.34
N ALA A 246 14.19 -0.89 6.55
CA ALA A 246 13.14 0.09 6.83
C ALA A 246 13.58 1.02 7.96
N SER A 247 13.08 2.25 8.01
CA SER A 247 13.40 3.16 9.11
C SER A 247 12.80 2.67 10.44
N SER A 248 13.56 2.74 11.53
CA SER A 248 13.04 2.60 12.88
C SER A 248 12.39 3.89 13.38
N SER A 249 12.31 4.95 12.58
CA SER A 249 11.57 6.16 12.95
C SER A 249 10.07 5.91 12.89
N GLU A 250 9.33 6.42 13.89
CA GLU A 250 7.87 6.58 13.83
C GLU A 250 7.52 8.06 13.63
N ALA A 251 8.47 8.89 13.19
CA ALA A 251 8.21 10.30 12.93
C ALA A 251 6.93 10.44 12.08
N ALA A 252 6.03 11.31 12.52
CA ALA A 252 4.75 11.49 11.87
C ALA A 252 4.98 11.99 10.44
N THR A 253 4.70 11.14 9.46
CA THR A 253 4.53 11.55 8.07
C THR A 253 3.12 12.08 7.92
N THR A 254 2.96 13.26 7.32
CA THR A 254 1.66 13.94 7.17
C THR A 254 0.62 13.14 6.37
N SER A 255 1.05 12.14 5.59
CA SER A 255 0.17 11.16 4.94
C SER A 255 0.95 9.92 4.50
N LEU A 256 0.37 8.74 4.72
CA LEU A 256 0.76 7.45 4.11
C LEU A 256 -0.44 6.84 3.37
N LEU A 257 -1.35 7.67 2.88
CA LEU A 257 -2.56 7.20 2.23
C LEU A 257 -2.25 6.46 0.92
N PRO A 258 -2.91 5.33 0.63
CA PRO A 258 -2.91 4.71 -0.69
C PRO A 258 -3.38 5.68 -1.77
N ALA A 259 -2.91 5.51 -3.01
CA ALA A 259 -3.22 6.37 -4.16
C ALA A 259 -4.74 6.59 -4.33
N THR A 260 -5.52 5.52 -4.23
CA THR A 260 -6.98 5.58 -4.34
C THR A 260 -7.62 6.45 -3.26
N LEU A 261 -7.11 6.43 -2.03
CA LEU A 261 -7.65 7.23 -0.92
C LEU A 261 -7.24 8.70 -0.99
N LEU A 262 -6.07 9.01 -1.56
CA LEU A 262 -5.65 10.40 -1.78
C LEU A 262 -6.64 11.18 -2.64
N LEU A 263 -7.33 10.49 -3.55
CA LEU A 263 -8.33 11.05 -4.46
C LEU A 263 -9.76 11.04 -3.87
N LYS A 264 -9.94 10.68 -2.60
CA LYS A 264 -11.25 10.69 -1.93
C LYS A 264 -11.41 11.91 -1.03
N PRO A 265 -12.65 12.41 -0.82
CA PRO A 265 -12.95 13.41 0.19
C PRO A 265 -12.39 13.03 1.57
N LYS A 266 -11.90 14.03 2.32
CA LYS A 266 -11.37 13.85 3.68
C LYS A 266 -12.31 14.39 4.74
N ALA A 267 -12.21 13.85 5.96
CA ALA A 267 -12.83 14.44 7.12
C ALA A 267 -12.14 15.75 7.51
N ALA A 268 -12.91 16.74 7.96
CA ALA A 268 -12.37 18.06 8.31
C ALA A 268 -11.35 18.02 9.47
N SER A 269 -11.50 17.08 10.42
CA SER A 269 -10.62 16.93 11.59
C SER A 269 -9.57 15.83 11.44
N CYS A 270 -9.47 15.20 10.25
CA CYS A 270 -8.50 14.15 9.98
C CYS A 270 -8.24 13.95 8.49
N ASP A 271 -7.05 14.36 8.04
CA ASP A 271 -6.64 14.22 6.64
C ASP A 271 -6.47 12.75 6.20
N ALA A 272 -6.25 11.85 7.16
CA ALA A 272 -6.12 10.42 6.91
C ALA A 272 -7.47 9.67 6.86
N LEU A 273 -8.56 10.26 7.37
CA LEU A 273 -9.89 9.66 7.29
C LEU A 273 -10.56 10.08 5.98
N ARG A 274 -10.83 9.10 5.12
CA ARG A 274 -11.27 9.32 3.74
C ARG A 274 -12.58 8.61 3.46
N ASN A 275 -13.38 9.14 2.54
CA ASN A 275 -14.53 8.41 2.01
C ASN A 275 -14.10 7.10 1.36
N GLY A 276 -14.90 6.06 1.55
CA GLY A 276 -14.61 4.74 0.98
C GLY A 276 -15.18 3.60 1.81
N SER A 277 -14.92 2.37 1.36
CA SER A 277 -15.29 1.17 2.10
C SER A 277 -14.19 0.79 3.09
N TYR A 278 -14.60 0.29 4.26
CA TYR A 278 -13.74 -0.16 5.33
C TYR A 278 -14.13 -1.58 5.75
N ARG A 279 -13.13 -2.42 5.97
CA ARG A 279 -13.25 -3.74 6.59
C ARG A 279 -13.05 -3.59 8.09
N PHE A 280 -14.08 -3.94 8.86
CA PHE A 280 -14.06 -3.95 10.31
C PHE A 280 -13.69 -5.33 10.84
N LEU A 281 -12.76 -5.38 11.77
CA LEU A 281 -12.26 -6.57 12.43
C LEU A 281 -12.39 -6.38 13.95
N ILE A 282 -13.16 -7.23 14.63
CA ILE A 282 -13.36 -7.14 16.08
C ILE A 282 -12.62 -8.27 16.78
N ALA A 283 -11.70 -7.91 17.69
CA ALA A 283 -10.92 -8.87 18.46
C ALA A 283 -11.78 -9.47 19.60
N LYS A 284 -12.56 -10.50 19.27
CA LYS A 284 -13.39 -11.27 20.22
C LYS A 284 -13.68 -12.67 19.66
N PRO A 285 -14.07 -13.63 20.51
CA PRO A 285 -14.52 -14.94 20.04
C PRO A 285 -15.69 -14.82 19.05
N SER A 286 -15.65 -15.62 17.99
CA SER A 286 -16.76 -15.81 17.05
C SER A 286 -17.90 -16.59 17.71
N ALA A 287 -19.05 -16.65 17.02
CA ALA A 287 -20.23 -17.36 17.53
C ALA A 287 -19.95 -18.85 17.84
N SER A 288 -19.00 -19.45 17.14
CA SER A 288 -18.42 -20.75 17.44
C SER A 288 -16.90 -20.69 17.31
N THR A 289 -16.18 -21.40 18.19
CA THR A 289 -14.73 -21.23 18.37
C THR A 289 -13.94 -22.52 18.19
N ASN A 290 -14.53 -23.55 17.58
CA ASN A 290 -13.75 -24.74 17.23
C ASN A 290 -12.72 -24.38 16.15
N PRO A 291 -11.55 -25.06 16.11
CA PRO A 291 -10.48 -24.74 15.17
C PRO A 291 -10.91 -24.53 13.70
N GLY A 292 -11.83 -25.35 13.19
CA GLY A 292 -12.29 -25.30 11.80
C GLY A 292 -13.51 -24.41 11.52
N ASP A 293 -13.98 -23.69 12.54
CA ASP A 293 -15.17 -22.84 12.45
C ASP A 293 -14.89 -21.54 11.67
N PRO A 294 -15.92 -20.95 11.05
CA PRO A 294 -15.77 -19.67 10.36
C PRO A 294 -15.51 -18.52 11.34
N VAL A 295 -14.70 -17.55 10.92
CA VAL A 295 -14.55 -16.27 11.63
C VAL A 295 -15.78 -15.41 11.34
N THR A 296 -16.54 -15.05 12.37
CA THR A 296 -17.78 -14.25 12.21
C THR A 296 -17.64 -12.81 12.71
N THR A 297 -16.46 -12.42 13.22
CA THR A 297 -16.22 -11.14 13.89
C THR A 297 -15.73 -10.03 12.97
N THR A 298 -16.27 -10.02 11.75
CA THR A 298 -15.89 -9.09 10.69
C THR A 298 -17.11 -8.32 10.18
N GLY A 299 -16.92 -7.11 9.66
CA GLY A 299 -17.98 -6.32 9.04
C GLY A 299 -17.47 -5.47 7.89
N ASN A 300 -18.39 -4.93 7.10
CA ASN A 300 -18.12 -3.92 6.09
C ASN A 300 -18.85 -2.64 6.45
N ALA A 301 -18.21 -1.50 6.26
CA ALA A 301 -18.89 -0.22 6.34
C ALA A 301 -18.45 0.71 5.22
N THR A 302 -19.33 1.60 4.80
CA THR A 302 -19.02 2.74 3.93
C THR A 302 -18.90 4.01 4.77
N MET A 303 -17.78 4.71 4.62
CA MET A 303 -17.54 6.00 5.26
C MET A 303 -18.13 7.14 4.43
N ASP A 304 -18.94 7.97 5.08
CA ASP A 304 -19.30 9.32 4.65
C ASP A 304 -18.69 10.34 5.62
N VAL A 305 -17.59 10.97 5.22
CA VAL A 305 -16.89 12.01 5.97
C VAL A 305 -17.62 13.34 6.01
N ALA A 306 -18.62 13.53 5.15
CA ALA A 306 -19.39 14.77 5.01
C ALA A 306 -20.82 14.65 5.57
N ALA A 307 -21.15 13.55 6.23
CA ALA A 307 -22.43 13.35 6.87
C ALA A 307 -22.74 14.47 7.88
N ALA A 308 -24.00 14.91 7.93
CA ALA A 308 -24.41 16.11 8.68
C ALA A 308 -24.14 16.03 10.19
N ALA A 309 -24.16 14.83 10.76
CA ALA A 309 -23.89 14.59 12.19
C ALA A 309 -22.39 14.44 12.52
N GLY A 310 -21.51 14.55 11.52
CA GLY A 310 -20.10 14.18 11.58
C GLY A 310 -19.79 12.93 10.77
N PRO A 311 -18.51 12.62 10.52
CA PRO A 311 -18.11 11.44 9.75
C PRO A 311 -18.83 10.19 10.26
N THR A 312 -19.38 9.39 9.34
CA THR A 312 -20.24 8.26 9.71
C THR A 312 -19.84 7.02 8.92
N TRP A 313 -19.68 5.91 9.63
CA TRP A 313 -19.64 4.58 9.02
C TRP A 313 -21.05 4.00 8.97
N ASP A 314 -21.49 3.67 7.77
CA ASP A 314 -22.74 2.97 7.51
C ASP A 314 -22.46 1.49 7.24
N PHE A 315 -23.03 0.60 8.05
CA PHE A 315 -22.89 -0.86 7.94
C PHE A 315 -24.04 -1.48 7.13
N GLY A 316 -24.99 -0.67 6.65
CA GLY A 316 -26.19 -1.08 5.92
C GLY A 316 -27.36 -1.47 6.79
N ASP A 317 -27.12 -1.93 8.02
CA ASP A 317 -28.14 -2.26 9.03
C ASP A 317 -28.10 -1.36 10.28
N GLY A 318 -27.13 -0.44 10.32
CA GLY A 318 -26.93 0.52 11.39
C GLY A 318 -25.76 1.44 11.05
N THR A 319 -25.68 2.56 11.77
CA THR A 319 -24.62 3.55 11.56
C THR A 319 -23.85 3.82 12.82
N VAL A 320 -22.61 4.25 12.64
CA VAL A 320 -21.70 4.66 13.70
C VAL A 320 -21.18 6.05 13.35
N THR A 321 -21.53 7.04 14.16
CA THR A 321 -21.11 8.44 13.98
C THR A 321 -19.88 8.74 14.82
N LEU A 322 -18.92 9.42 14.21
CA LEU A 322 -17.65 9.79 14.80
C LEU A 322 -17.67 11.27 15.17
N THR A 323 -17.46 11.56 16.45
CA THR A 323 -17.34 12.92 16.97
C THR A 323 -15.88 13.24 17.23
N PRO A 324 -15.28 14.26 16.58
CA PRO A 324 -13.89 14.62 16.80
C PRO A 324 -13.60 14.97 18.26
N VAL A 325 -12.47 14.50 18.79
CA VAL A 325 -11.98 14.92 20.11
C VAL A 325 -11.25 16.25 19.98
N ALA A 326 -11.67 17.25 20.75
CA ALA A 326 -11.12 18.60 20.65
C ALA A 326 -9.61 18.63 20.93
N GLY A 327 -8.84 19.22 20.01
CA GLY A 327 -7.38 19.32 20.12
C GLY A 327 -6.61 18.05 19.72
N GLU A 328 -7.31 16.98 19.31
CA GLU A 328 -6.72 15.72 18.92
C GLU A 328 -7.17 15.32 17.50
N ASN A 329 -6.46 15.83 16.50
CA ASN A 329 -6.69 15.45 15.09
C ASN A 329 -6.67 13.93 14.96
N CYS A 330 -7.58 13.38 14.16
CA CYS A 330 -7.72 11.94 13.91
C CYS A 330 -8.08 11.07 15.12
N HIS A 331 -8.53 11.66 16.23
CA HIS A 331 -9.15 10.95 17.34
C HIS A 331 -10.64 11.27 17.41
N TYR A 332 -11.47 10.23 17.51
CA TYR A 332 -12.92 10.34 17.52
C TYR A 332 -13.53 9.51 18.65
N THR A 333 -14.51 10.08 19.34
CA THR A 333 -15.50 9.29 20.10
C THR A 333 -16.58 8.79 19.15
N VAL A 334 -17.25 7.72 19.57
CA VAL A 334 -18.10 6.91 18.70
C VAL A 334 -19.45 6.69 19.37
N ALA A 335 -20.52 6.89 18.60
CA ALA A 335 -21.88 6.53 18.99
C ALA A 335 -22.60 5.86 17.82
N GLY A 336 -23.19 4.68 18.05
CA GLY A 336 -23.95 3.94 17.04
C GLY A 336 -25.44 3.82 17.35
N THR A 337 -26.23 3.54 16.32
CA THR A 337 -27.70 3.39 16.40
C THR A 337 -28.15 2.27 17.33
N ASP A 338 -27.30 1.25 17.52
CA ASP A 338 -27.57 0.09 18.37
C ASP A 338 -26.97 0.23 19.79
N GLY A 339 -26.61 1.45 20.20
CA GLY A 339 -25.95 1.69 21.49
C GLY A 339 -24.47 1.29 21.53
N VAL A 340 -23.86 1.03 20.37
CA VAL A 340 -22.40 0.91 20.23
C VAL A 340 -21.77 2.23 20.70
N THR A 341 -20.79 2.15 21.58
CA THR A 341 -20.03 3.34 22.02
C THR A 341 -18.55 3.04 22.06
N GLY A 342 -17.72 4.05 21.88
CA GLY A 342 -16.28 3.88 22.02
C GLY A 342 -15.46 4.98 21.39
N GLU A 343 -14.27 4.63 20.93
CA GLU A 343 -13.27 5.58 20.45
C GLU A 343 -12.45 4.94 19.31
N PHE A 344 -12.14 5.73 18.28
CA PHE A 344 -11.24 5.35 17.18
C PHE A 344 -10.15 6.39 16.99
N VAL A 345 -8.96 5.90 16.63
CA VAL A 345 -7.84 6.71 16.16
C VAL A 345 -7.40 6.26 14.79
N ILE A 346 -7.07 7.23 13.94
CA ILE A 346 -6.73 7.00 12.53
C ILE A 346 -5.24 7.26 12.32
N SER A 347 -4.52 6.26 11.83
CA SER A 347 -3.09 6.39 11.46
C SER A 347 -2.91 7.22 10.18
N PRO A 348 -1.69 7.69 9.87
CA PRO A 348 -1.38 8.40 8.63
C PRO A 348 -1.77 7.65 7.35
N SER A 349 -1.89 6.32 7.40
CA SER A 349 -2.29 5.50 6.25
C SER A 349 -3.81 5.36 6.10
N GLY A 350 -4.60 5.90 7.03
CA GLY A 350 -6.05 5.69 7.10
C GLY A 350 -6.45 4.38 7.79
N TYR A 351 -5.48 3.58 8.23
CA TYR A 351 -5.72 2.40 9.06
C TYR A 351 -6.16 2.83 10.46
N ALA A 352 -7.33 2.40 10.89
CA ALA A 352 -7.92 2.81 12.17
C ALA A 352 -7.85 1.69 13.21
N VAL A 353 -7.55 2.06 14.45
CA VAL A 353 -7.66 1.16 15.60
C VAL A 353 -8.45 1.87 16.68
N GLY A 354 -9.30 1.14 17.39
CA GLY A 354 -10.17 1.69 18.40
C GLY A 354 -10.61 0.65 19.40
N ARG A 355 -11.44 1.10 20.33
CA ARG A 355 -12.13 0.25 21.28
C ARG A 355 -13.61 0.54 21.22
N LEU A 356 -14.42 -0.50 21.16
CA LEU A 356 -15.87 -0.42 21.08
C LEU A 356 -16.51 -1.29 22.15
N SER A 357 -17.56 -0.79 22.79
CA SER A 357 -18.44 -1.58 23.63
C SER A 357 -19.77 -1.84 22.91
N ASN A 358 -20.50 -2.84 23.40
CA ASN A 358 -21.80 -3.23 22.84
C ASN A 358 -21.69 -3.66 21.37
N THR A 359 -20.60 -4.36 21.02
CA THR A 359 -20.34 -4.81 19.65
C THR A 359 -21.24 -5.98 19.27
N TRP A 360 -21.69 -6.03 18.03
CA TRP A 360 -22.52 -7.12 17.52
C TRP A 360 -21.91 -7.63 16.22
N THR A 361 -21.68 -8.93 16.11
CA THR A 361 -21.14 -9.58 14.91
C THR A 361 -21.99 -10.76 14.48
N ASP A 362 -21.65 -11.39 13.35
CA ASP A 362 -22.48 -12.43 12.76
C ASP A 362 -22.63 -13.66 13.65
N GLY A 363 -23.83 -14.22 13.62
CA GLY A 363 -24.20 -15.40 14.40
C GLY A 363 -24.54 -15.13 15.87
N GLU A 364 -24.43 -13.88 16.34
CA GLU A 364 -24.76 -13.53 17.72
C GLU A 364 -26.26 -13.26 17.93
N ALA A 365 -26.79 -13.69 19.07
CA ALA A 365 -28.19 -13.47 19.48
C ALA A 365 -28.41 -12.17 20.26
N ALA A 366 -27.34 -11.59 20.81
CA ALA A 366 -27.33 -10.38 21.64
C ALA A 366 -25.97 -9.66 21.48
N PRO A 367 -25.88 -8.35 21.76
CA PRO A 367 -24.62 -7.63 21.63
C PRO A 367 -23.67 -7.99 22.77
N ASP A 368 -22.38 -7.95 22.47
CA ASP A 368 -21.31 -8.10 23.43
C ASP A 368 -21.01 -6.78 24.14
N ALA A 369 -21.45 -6.67 25.39
CA ALA A 369 -21.26 -5.49 26.22
C ALA A 369 -19.80 -5.24 26.63
N ALA A 370 -18.89 -6.18 26.44
CA ALA A 370 -17.48 -5.99 26.76
C ALA A 370 -16.82 -4.97 25.81
N TRP A 371 -15.81 -4.27 26.31
CA TRP A 371 -14.95 -3.43 25.47
C TRP A 371 -14.06 -4.32 24.60
N ARG A 372 -14.17 -4.19 23.28
CA ARG A 372 -13.37 -4.94 22.31
C ARG A 372 -12.49 -4.01 21.50
N MET A 373 -11.31 -4.49 21.16
CA MET A 373 -10.48 -3.82 20.16
C MET A 373 -11.16 -3.98 18.80
N ALA A 374 -11.28 -2.87 18.09
CA ALA A 374 -11.81 -2.81 16.74
C ALA A 374 -10.74 -2.23 15.81
N ILE A 375 -10.59 -2.84 14.64
CA ILE A 375 -9.67 -2.39 13.61
C ILE A 375 -10.50 -2.13 12.36
N ALA A 376 -10.35 -0.95 11.76
CA ALA A 376 -10.97 -0.63 10.49
C ALA A 376 -9.90 -0.39 9.42
N ILE A 377 -9.92 -1.23 8.39
CA ILE A 377 -8.93 -1.24 7.31
C ILE A 377 -9.61 -0.70 6.05
N PRO A 378 -9.13 0.36 5.40
CA PRO A 378 -9.64 0.76 4.10
C PRO A 378 -9.55 -0.42 3.12
N THR A 379 -10.66 -0.76 2.48
CA THR A 379 -10.70 -1.93 1.59
C THR A 379 -9.84 -1.70 0.37
N GLN A 380 -8.99 -2.67 0.04
CA GLN A 380 -8.16 -2.68 -1.16
C GLN A 380 -8.32 -4.01 -1.88
N ALA A 381 -8.22 -3.98 -3.21
CA ALA A 381 -8.03 -5.20 -3.98
C ALA A 381 -6.58 -5.65 -3.80
N MET A 382 -6.38 -6.88 -3.32
CA MET A 382 -5.07 -7.50 -3.18
C MET A 382 -5.11 -8.92 -3.73
N THR A 383 -4.03 -9.29 -4.41
CA THR A 383 -3.83 -10.63 -4.96
C THR A 383 -2.93 -11.46 -4.05
N LEU A 384 -2.85 -12.78 -4.29
CA LEU A 384 -1.90 -13.64 -3.56
C LEU A 384 -0.44 -13.23 -3.84
N ALA A 385 -0.15 -12.78 -5.05
CA ALA A 385 1.17 -12.27 -5.42
C ALA A 385 1.57 -11.02 -4.63
N ASP A 386 0.61 -10.19 -4.21
CA ASP A 386 0.88 -9.05 -3.33
C ASP A 386 1.33 -9.47 -1.92
N LEU A 387 1.04 -10.70 -1.50
CA LEU A 387 1.45 -11.25 -0.21
C LEU A 387 2.79 -12.00 -0.28
N ALA A 388 3.33 -12.22 -1.48
CA ALA A 388 4.57 -12.97 -1.65
C ALA A 388 5.74 -12.28 -0.93
N GLY A 389 6.50 -13.05 -0.15
CA GLY A 389 7.64 -12.53 0.58
C GLY A 389 7.86 -13.21 1.93
N LYS A 390 8.85 -12.68 2.67
CA LYS A 390 9.15 -13.09 4.04
C LYS A 390 8.60 -12.04 5.02
N TRP A 391 7.97 -12.53 6.08
CA TRP A 391 7.20 -11.73 7.03
C TRP A 391 7.60 -12.07 8.47
N ASN A 392 7.59 -11.06 9.34
CA ASN A 392 7.46 -11.28 10.77
C ASN A 392 5.96 -11.42 11.09
N GLY A 393 5.59 -12.48 11.78
CA GLY A 393 4.29 -12.68 12.39
C GLY A 393 4.30 -12.32 13.87
N PHE A 394 3.23 -11.71 14.34
CA PHE A 394 3.04 -11.40 15.75
C PHE A 394 1.56 -11.32 16.08
N GLY A 395 1.11 -12.13 17.03
CA GLY A 395 -0.25 -12.03 17.50
C GLY A 395 -0.45 -12.41 18.95
N TRP A 396 -1.72 -12.36 19.31
CA TRP A 396 -2.24 -12.65 20.63
C TRP A 396 -3.43 -13.59 20.45
N GLU A 397 -3.31 -14.81 20.95
CA GLU A 397 -4.31 -15.85 20.72
C GLU A 397 -4.66 -16.63 21.98
N ALA A 398 -5.84 -17.27 21.95
CA ALA A 398 -6.33 -18.08 23.04
C ALA A 398 -5.61 -19.43 23.03
N ASN A 399 -5.24 -19.93 24.22
CA ASN A 399 -4.69 -21.27 24.40
C ASN A 399 -5.30 -21.90 25.67
N ALA A 400 -5.33 -23.22 25.74
CA ALA A 400 -5.86 -24.00 26.85
C ALA A 400 -5.22 -23.64 28.20
N ALA A 401 -3.95 -23.22 28.21
CA ALA A 401 -3.22 -22.77 29.39
C ALA A 401 -3.36 -21.27 29.70
N GLY A 402 -4.21 -20.54 28.96
CA GLY A 402 -4.33 -19.09 28.98
C GLY A 402 -3.71 -18.46 27.74
N ASN A 403 -4.07 -17.20 27.45
CA ASN A 403 -3.66 -16.54 26.21
C ASN A 403 -2.14 -16.44 26.07
N ILE A 404 -1.67 -16.61 24.84
CA ILE A 404 -0.26 -16.59 24.48
C ILE A 404 0.02 -15.49 23.45
N VAL A 405 1.27 -15.04 23.44
CA VAL A 405 1.83 -14.32 22.31
C VAL A 405 2.29 -15.36 21.30
N ASP A 406 1.98 -15.18 20.02
CA ASP A 406 2.42 -16.06 18.93
C ASP A 406 3.28 -15.27 17.94
N PRO A 407 4.60 -15.22 18.15
CA PRO A 407 5.52 -14.66 17.18
C PRO A 407 5.86 -15.72 16.11
N GLY A 408 6.11 -15.29 14.88
CA GLY A 408 6.46 -16.23 13.79
C GLY A 408 7.30 -15.59 12.70
N LEU A 409 7.89 -16.42 11.85
CA LEU A 409 8.42 -16.04 10.55
C LEU A 409 7.60 -16.76 9.49
N VAL A 410 6.99 -16.00 8.59
CA VAL A 410 6.12 -16.55 7.55
C VAL A 410 6.75 -16.26 6.20
N THR A 411 6.95 -17.28 5.38
CA THR A 411 7.34 -17.10 3.98
C THR A 411 6.18 -17.52 3.11
N ILE A 412 5.68 -16.60 2.28
CA ILE A 412 4.53 -16.79 1.38
C ILE A 412 5.04 -16.72 -0.06
N ASP A 413 4.66 -17.67 -0.90
CA ASP A 413 4.93 -17.60 -2.34
C ASP A 413 3.82 -16.86 -3.13
N ALA A 414 4.03 -16.63 -4.42
CA ALA A 414 3.06 -15.93 -5.25
C ALA A 414 1.73 -16.67 -5.48
N ALA A 415 1.69 -17.98 -5.17
CA ALA A 415 0.49 -18.81 -5.21
C ALA A 415 -0.22 -18.89 -3.84
N GLY A 416 0.33 -18.26 -2.81
CA GLY A 416 -0.23 -18.23 -1.46
C GLY A 416 0.21 -19.38 -0.55
N ALA A 417 1.08 -20.30 -0.99
CA ALA A 417 1.60 -21.33 -0.10
C ALA A 417 2.54 -20.69 0.94
N ALA A 418 2.38 -21.08 2.21
CA ALA A 418 3.07 -20.44 3.32
C ALA A 418 3.79 -21.45 4.23
N ASN A 419 5.03 -21.14 4.56
CA ASN A 419 5.81 -21.82 5.60
C ASN A 419 5.93 -20.90 6.82
N ILE A 420 5.60 -21.43 8.00
CA ILE A 420 5.64 -20.72 9.28
C ILE A 420 6.70 -21.39 10.15
N THR A 421 7.63 -20.60 10.69
CA THR A 421 8.67 -21.04 11.63
C THR A 421 8.73 -20.08 12.82
N CYS A 422 9.49 -20.40 13.86
CA CYS A 422 9.65 -19.58 15.06
C CYS A 422 8.38 -19.39 15.90
N SER A 423 7.39 -20.29 15.82
CA SER A 423 6.15 -20.28 16.62
C SER A 423 6.40 -20.79 18.05
N THR A 424 7.33 -20.15 18.76
CA THR A 424 7.86 -20.61 20.05
C THR A 424 7.15 -20.00 21.27
N ASN A 425 6.12 -19.18 21.05
CA ASN A 425 5.48 -18.34 22.06
C ASN A 425 6.43 -17.35 22.77
N ASP A 426 7.67 -17.20 22.27
CA ASP A 426 8.68 -16.32 22.84
C ASP A 426 9.30 -15.43 21.76
N PRO A 427 8.95 -14.13 21.73
CA PRO A 427 9.46 -13.21 20.73
C PRO A 427 10.98 -12.97 20.84
N SER A 428 11.61 -13.38 21.95
CA SER A 428 13.06 -13.28 22.16
C SER A 428 13.87 -14.36 21.44
N THR A 429 13.19 -15.38 20.88
CA THR A 429 13.83 -16.46 20.14
C THR A 429 14.56 -15.91 18.90
N PRO A 430 15.89 -16.10 18.77
CA PRO A 430 16.62 -15.68 17.58
C PRO A 430 16.29 -16.58 16.39
N GLU A 431 16.45 -16.05 15.17
CA GLU A 431 16.16 -16.81 13.94
C GLU A 431 16.93 -18.13 13.84
N THR A 432 18.18 -18.17 14.33
CA THR A 432 19.01 -19.39 14.36
C THR A 432 18.46 -20.47 15.29
N GLY A 433 17.55 -20.14 16.20
CA GLY A 433 16.88 -21.07 17.10
C GLY A 433 15.56 -21.64 16.54
N CYS A 434 15.11 -21.16 15.38
CA CYS A 434 13.84 -21.59 14.80
C CYS A 434 14.01 -22.92 14.05
N THR A 435 13.34 -23.95 14.56
CA THR A 435 13.48 -25.33 14.06
C THR A 435 12.15 -25.96 13.69
N ASP A 436 11.05 -25.34 14.10
CA ASP A 436 9.68 -25.69 13.75
C ASP A 436 9.37 -25.25 12.31
N VAL A 437 8.59 -26.07 11.60
CA VAL A 437 8.01 -25.69 10.30
C VAL A 437 6.56 -26.18 10.27
N ASN A 438 5.64 -25.23 10.22
CA ASN A 438 4.23 -25.46 9.97
C ASN A 438 3.88 -24.98 8.56
N HIS A 439 2.94 -25.66 7.91
CA HIS A 439 2.49 -25.32 6.57
C HIS A 439 1.09 -24.72 6.60
N SER A 440 0.89 -23.68 5.82
CA SER A 440 -0.39 -22.99 5.63
C SER A 440 -0.56 -22.60 4.17
N SER A 441 -1.76 -22.18 3.80
CA SER A 441 -2.05 -21.63 2.47
C SER A 441 -3.04 -20.49 2.57
N PHE A 442 -2.72 -19.38 1.90
CA PHE A 442 -3.63 -18.28 1.66
C PHE A 442 -4.45 -18.57 0.40
N VAL A 443 -5.77 -18.43 0.51
CA VAL A 443 -6.70 -18.59 -0.61
C VAL A 443 -7.55 -17.34 -0.71
N ALA A 444 -7.66 -16.77 -1.91
CA ALA A 444 -8.51 -15.59 -2.13
C ALA A 444 -9.97 -15.91 -1.76
N ASN A 445 -10.60 -15.00 -1.01
CA ASN A 445 -11.98 -15.17 -0.57
C ASN A 445 -12.92 -14.22 -1.32
N ALA A 446 -14.11 -14.71 -1.70
CA ALA A 446 -15.10 -13.93 -2.46
C ALA A 446 -15.65 -12.72 -1.69
N ASP A 447 -15.69 -12.78 -0.36
CA ASP A 447 -16.07 -11.67 0.53
C ASP A 447 -14.91 -10.67 0.76
N GLY A 448 -13.81 -10.86 0.04
CA GLY A 448 -12.59 -10.07 0.13
C GLY A 448 -11.61 -10.56 1.18
N GLY A 449 -10.33 -10.25 0.95
CA GLY A 449 -9.22 -10.79 1.73
C GLY A 449 -8.95 -12.25 1.38
N PHE A 450 -8.46 -12.99 2.37
CA PHE A 450 -7.95 -14.34 2.19
C PHE A 450 -8.42 -15.25 3.33
N ASP A 451 -8.71 -16.51 2.99
CA ASP A 451 -8.82 -17.58 3.97
C ASP A 451 -7.43 -18.20 4.18
N LEU A 452 -7.12 -18.55 5.43
CA LEU A 452 -5.94 -19.34 5.76
C LEU A 452 -6.38 -20.62 6.43
N SER A 453 -5.67 -21.70 6.10
CA SER A 453 -5.80 -22.96 6.82
C SER A 453 -4.43 -23.54 7.12
N PHE A 454 -4.22 -23.94 8.37
CA PHE A 454 -3.07 -24.75 8.76
C PHE A 454 -3.52 -25.96 9.56
N SER A 455 -2.72 -27.02 9.52
CA SER A 455 -3.00 -28.26 10.24
C SER A 455 -2.02 -28.45 11.37
N ASP A 456 -2.53 -28.71 12.57
CA ASP A 456 -1.75 -29.22 13.71
C ASP A 456 -2.23 -30.65 13.99
N GLY A 457 -1.45 -31.63 13.53
CA GLY A 457 -1.87 -33.04 13.52
C GLY A 457 -3.15 -33.26 12.71
N SER A 458 -4.24 -33.64 13.40
CA SER A 458 -5.57 -33.85 12.78
C SER A 458 -6.49 -32.63 12.86
N ILE A 459 -6.06 -31.55 13.52
CA ILE A 459 -6.87 -30.35 13.73
C ILE A 459 -6.57 -29.37 12.60
N VAL A 460 -7.62 -28.89 11.91
CA VAL A 460 -7.50 -27.85 10.89
C VAL A 460 -7.99 -26.54 11.48
N HIS A 461 -7.10 -25.56 11.56
CA HIS A 461 -7.44 -24.20 11.95
C HIS A 461 -7.86 -23.40 10.72
N LYS A 462 -8.95 -22.62 10.82
CA LYS A 462 -9.37 -21.66 9.79
C LYS A 462 -9.28 -20.23 10.31
N LEU A 463 -8.71 -19.35 9.49
CA LEU A 463 -8.48 -17.96 9.81
C LEU A 463 -8.89 -17.09 8.62
N ARG A 464 -9.11 -15.81 8.88
CA ARG A 464 -9.36 -14.80 7.85
C ARG A 464 -8.29 -13.73 7.90
N ALA A 465 -7.81 -13.30 6.74
CA ALA A 465 -6.80 -12.28 6.62
C ALA A 465 -7.15 -11.19 5.61
N TRP A 466 -6.64 -9.99 5.87
CA TRP A 466 -6.78 -8.84 4.97
C TRP A 466 -5.44 -8.15 4.84
N GLY A 467 -4.96 -8.06 3.61
CA GLY A 467 -3.81 -7.24 3.30
C GLY A 467 -4.21 -5.75 3.25
N PHE A 468 -3.24 -4.90 3.51
CA PHE A 468 -3.34 -3.45 3.34
C PHE A 468 -2.00 -2.89 2.90
N ARG A 469 -1.96 -2.18 1.77
CA ARG A 469 -0.77 -1.48 1.27
C ARG A 469 -0.90 0.02 1.52
N ALA A 470 0.02 0.59 2.29
CA ALA A 470 0.09 2.03 2.53
C ALA A 470 0.73 2.77 1.35
N GLY A 471 0.63 4.10 1.33
CA GLY A 471 1.14 4.94 0.26
C GLY A 471 2.66 4.91 0.06
N ASN A 472 3.41 4.35 1.01
CA ASN A 472 4.85 4.13 0.89
C ASN A 472 5.19 2.74 0.32
N GLY A 473 4.22 1.98 -0.20
CA GLY A 473 4.43 0.63 -0.73
C GLY A 473 4.44 -0.49 0.32
N THR A 474 4.53 -0.15 1.61
CA THR A 474 4.57 -1.15 2.69
C THR A 474 3.22 -1.83 2.80
N THR A 475 3.24 -3.15 2.71
CA THR A 475 2.08 -4.01 2.89
C THR A 475 2.11 -4.63 4.28
N VAL A 476 0.96 -4.73 4.92
CA VAL A 476 0.77 -5.54 6.14
C VAL A 476 -0.42 -6.45 5.96
N VAL A 477 -0.47 -7.53 6.73
CA VAL A 477 -1.62 -8.44 6.76
C VAL A 477 -2.15 -8.52 8.17
N THR A 478 -3.45 -8.32 8.33
CA THR A 478 -4.14 -8.51 9.61
C THR A 478 -4.98 -9.77 9.55
N ILE A 479 -4.82 -10.63 10.53
CA ILE A 479 -5.42 -11.96 10.59
C ILE A 479 -6.28 -12.07 11.84
N LEU A 480 -7.50 -12.58 11.68
CA LEU A 480 -8.41 -12.94 12.76
C LEU A 480 -8.61 -14.45 12.82
N ARG A 481 -8.78 -14.93 14.05
CA ARG A 481 -9.13 -16.31 14.38
C ARG A 481 -10.55 -16.39 14.94
N ALA A 482 -11.16 -17.57 14.82
CA ALA A 482 -12.49 -17.83 15.38
C ALA A 482 -12.50 -17.69 16.92
N ASP A 483 -11.39 -17.96 17.60
CA ASP A 483 -11.25 -17.77 19.05
C ASP A 483 -11.06 -16.30 19.49
N GLY A 484 -11.00 -15.36 18.54
CA GLY A 484 -10.78 -13.93 18.77
C GLY A 484 -9.33 -13.49 18.76
N GLY A 485 -8.40 -14.40 18.50
CA GLY A 485 -7.00 -14.08 18.31
C GLY A 485 -6.78 -13.14 17.11
N VAL A 486 -5.84 -12.21 17.28
CA VAL A 486 -5.44 -11.24 16.26
C VAL A 486 -3.95 -11.39 16.00
N HIS A 487 -3.58 -11.58 14.73
CA HIS A 487 -2.19 -11.59 14.27
C HIS A 487 -1.95 -10.51 13.23
N ILE A 488 -0.71 -10.05 13.18
CA ILE A 488 -0.23 -9.12 12.17
C ILE A 488 0.99 -9.73 11.50
N LEU A 489 1.03 -9.67 10.18
CA LEU A 489 2.23 -9.90 9.40
C LEU A 489 2.79 -8.56 8.94
N THR A 490 4.06 -8.32 9.25
CA THR A 490 4.83 -7.18 8.75
C THR A 490 5.99 -7.67 7.88
N PRO A 491 6.40 -6.95 6.83
CA PRO A 491 7.52 -7.38 6.00
C PRO A 491 8.77 -7.61 6.85
N TYR A 492 9.49 -8.70 6.59
CA TYR A 492 10.75 -9.00 7.28
C TYR A 492 11.83 -8.06 6.75
N ARG A 493 12.21 -7.06 7.55
CA ARG A 493 13.18 -6.02 7.17
C ARG A 493 14.10 -5.66 8.32
N THR A 494 15.36 -5.35 8.02
CA THR A 494 16.30 -4.78 8.98
C THR A 494 15.94 -3.31 9.23
N LEU A 495 15.67 -2.96 10.48
CA LEU A 495 15.41 -1.58 10.84
C LEU A 495 16.73 -0.77 10.83
N SER A 496 16.81 0.29 10.05
CA SER A 496 17.84 1.32 10.20
C SER A 496 17.49 2.22 11.37
N ASN A 497 18.48 2.85 11.98
CA ASN A 497 18.21 3.76 13.09
C ASN A 497 17.40 4.98 12.65
N ALA A 498 16.54 5.47 13.55
CA ALA A 498 15.87 6.76 13.44
C ALA A 498 16.89 7.92 13.43
N SER A 499 16.43 9.17 13.41
CA SER A 499 17.29 10.34 13.61
C SER A 499 17.09 10.91 15.02
N VAL A 500 18.16 11.48 15.60
CA VAL A 500 18.03 12.27 16.84
C VAL A 500 17.16 13.49 16.53
N GLY A 501 16.20 13.78 17.43
CA GLY A 501 15.20 14.83 17.24
C GLY A 501 13.92 14.36 16.56
N ASP A 502 13.84 13.11 16.08
CA ASP A 502 12.59 12.56 15.56
C ASP A 502 11.52 12.57 16.66
N THR A 503 10.38 13.21 16.39
CA THR A 503 9.25 13.25 17.31
C THR A 503 7.98 12.69 16.68
N HIS A 504 7.15 12.07 17.51
CA HIS A 504 5.81 11.66 17.14
C HIS A 504 4.92 11.59 18.37
N LYS A 505 3.60 11.62 18.14
CA LYS A 505 2.62 11.29 19.16
C LYS A 505 1.92 10.00 18.75
N ALA A 506 1.52 9.19 19.72
CA ALA A 506 0.77 7.99 19.43
C ALA A 506 -0.23 7.66 20.53
N TRP A 507 -1.36 7.13 20.09
CA TRP A 507 -2.39 6.58 20.95
C TRP A 507 -2.24 5.07 21.06
N ASN A 508 -2.57 4.51 22.22
CA ASN A 508 -2.34 3.11 22.51
C ASN A 508 -3.66 2.42 22.88
N VAL A 509 -4.04 1.42 22.10
CA VAL A 509 -5.22 0.58 22.33
C VAL A 509 -4.73 -0.81 22.74
N ALA A 510 -5.12 -1.27 23.92
CA ALA A 510 -4.59 -2.52 24.50
C ALA A 510 -5.70 -3.53 24.82
N LEU A 511 -5.42 -4.80 24.52
CA LEU A 511 -6.15 -5.98 24.98
C LEU A 511 -5.47 -6.57 26.22
N ASN A 512 -6.28 -7.00 27.17
CA ASN A 512 -5.84 -7.80 28.31
C ASN A 512 -5.93 -9.33 28.02
N ASN A 513 -5.58 -10.15 29.01
CA ASN A 513 -5.65 -11.62 28.93
C ASN A 513 -7.08 -12.18 28.80
N ALA A 514 -8.12 -11.34 28.83
CA ALA A 514 -9.51 -11.74 28.58
C ALA A 514 -10.02 -11.28 27.20
N PHE A 515 -9.12 -10.81 26.32
CA PHE A 515 -9.48 -10.16 25.05
C PHE A 515 -10.40 -8.96 25.21
N VAL A 516 -10.21 -8.19 26.30
CA VAL A 516 -11.01 -6.98 26.59
C VAL A 516 -10.12 -5.74 26.53
N ALA A 517 -10.61 -4.69 25.91
CA ALA A 517 -9.99 -3.38 25.73
C ALA A 517 -10.49 -2.33 26.75
N ASN A 518 -10.52 -2.70 28.04
CA ASN A 518 -11.06 -1.84 29.10
C ASN A 518 -10.21 -0.61 29.40
N ASP A 519 -8.90 -0.69 29.18
CA ASP A 519 -7.98 0.41 29.47
C ASP A 519 -8.33 1.61 28.55
N PRO A 520 -8.52 2.84 29.08
CA PRO A 520 -8.68 4.03 28.27
C PRO A 520 -7.53 4.23 27.29
N LEU A 521 -7.81 4.91 26.18
CA LEU A 521 -6.81 5.24 25.18
C LEU A 521 -5.67 6.04 25.83
N ALA A 522 -4.47 5.44 25.87
CA ALA A 522 -3.30 6.12 26.43
C ALA A 522 -2.58 6.91 25.34
N TYR A 523 -2.32 8.20 25.61
CA TYR A 523 -1.76 9.12 24.64
C TYR A 523 -0.37 9.61 25.06
N ASN A 524 0.63 9.36 24.21
CA ASN A 524 2.03 9.61 24.51
C ASN A 524 2.71 10.42 23.41
N ARG A 525 3.62 11.31 23.79
CA ARG A 525 4.61 11.90 22.88
C ARG A 525 5.95 11.20 23.06
N PHE A 526 6.65 11.00 21.96
CA PHE A 526 7.98 10.40 21.92
C PHE A 526 8.95 11.32 21.19
N GLU A 527 10.18 11.37 21.68
CA GLU A 527 11.29 12.12 21.08
C GLU A 527 12.57 11.30 21.16
N ILE A 528 13.21 11.02 20.03
CA ILE A 528 14.50 10.31 19.98
C ILE A 528 15.60 11.26 20.45
N THR A 529 16.30 10.90 21.52
CA THR A 529 17.33 11.74 22.15
C THR A 529 18.75 11.23 21.96
N GLY A 530 18.92 9.97 21.56
CA GLY A 530 20.24 9.40 21.32
C GLY A 530 20.17 8.09 20.53
N ILE A 531 21.23 7.81 19.78
CA ILE A 531 21.36 6.62 18.95
C ILE A 531 22.77 6.08 19.12
N ASP A 532 22.87 4.78 19.35
CA ASP A 532 24.11 4.03 19.25
C ASP A 532 23.98 3.01 18.10
N THR A 533 24.61 3.35 16.98
CA THR A 533 24.57 2.54 15.76
C THR A 533 25.32 1.22 15.90
N SER A 534 26.28 1.13 16.82
CA SER A 534 27.07 -0.09 17.03
C SER A 534 26.29 -1.18 17.75
N THR A 535 25.35 -0.79 18.61
CA THR A 535 24.51 -1.71 19.39
C THR A 535 23.07 -1.79 18.91
N GLY A 536 22.68 -0.95 17.94
CA GLY A 536 21.27 -0.83 17.51
C GLY A 536 20.37 -0.28 18.63
N SER A 537 20.93 0.55 19.51
CA SER A 537 20.24 1.09 20.67
C SER A 537 19.75 2.51 20.39
N LEU A 538 18.52 2.81 20.78
CA LEU A 538 17.93 4.16 20.69
C LEU A 538 17.40 4.58 22.05
N THR A 539 17.80 5.77 22.50
CA THR A 539 17.22 6.40 23.69
C THR A 539 16.16 7.39 23.24
N ARG A 540 15.02 7.39 23.95
CA ARG A 540 13.93 8.33 23.70
C ARG A 540 13.30 8.83 24.98
N THR A 541 12.85 10.07 24.95
CA THR A 541 11.94 10.62 25.96
C THR A 541 10.51 10.21 25.63
N VAL A 542 9.76 9.81 26.64
CA VAL A 542 8.31 9.61 26.59
C VAL A 542 7.65 10.64 27.46
N THR A 543 6.63 11.32 26.95
CA THR A 543 5.77 12.18 27.74
C THR A 543 4.36 11.59 27.73
N ALA A 544 3.85 11.19 28.89
CA ALA A 544 2.45 10.82 29.04
C ALA A 544 1.62 12.11 29.02
N LEU A 545 0.83 12.33 27.97
CA LEU A 545 0.18 13.62 27.76
C LEU A 545 -0.96 13.90 28.75
N ALA A 546 -1.54 12.85 29.34
CA ALA A 546 -2.55 12.97 30.39
C ALA A 546 -2.00 13.58 31.70
N THR A 547 -0.74 13.31 32.05
CA THR A 547 -0.11 13.80 33.29
C THR A 547 0.99 14.84 33.03
N ASN A 548 1.40 14.98 31.78
CA ASN A 548 2.57 15.74 31.33
C ASN A 548 3.89 15.31 32.00
N VAL A 549 3.95 14.08 32.53
CA VAL A 549 5.17 13.51 33.12
C VAL A 549 5.99 12.85 32.03
N SER A 550 7.26 13.24 31.94
CA SER A 550 8.22 12.70 30.99
C SER A 550 9.23 11.77 31.65
N HIS A 551 9.66 10.71 30.97
CA HIS A 551 10.73 9.83 31.43
C HIS A 551 11.54 9.30 30.24
N SER A 552 12.79 8.90 30.49
CA SER A 552 13.65 8.29 29.48
C SER A 552 13.42 6.78 29.37
N GLN A 553 13.52 6.23 28.16
CA GLN A 553 13.60 4.79 27.93
C GLN A 553 14.56 4.46 26.79
N THR A 554 15.12 3.26 26.83
CA THR A 554 16.03 2.74 25.80
C THR A 554 15.39 1.57 25.06
N LEU A 555 15.46 1.62 23.73
CA LEU A 555 14.99 0.59 22.81
C LEU A 555 16.18 -0.09 22.13
N GLN A 556 16.02 -1.35 21.77
CA GLN A 556 16.94 -2.10 20.92
C GLN A 556 16.21 -2.48 19.64
N VAL A 557 16.69 -2.02 18.49
CA VAL A 557 16.14 -2.42 17.18
C VAL A 557 16.83 -3.68 16.66
N ASN A 558 16.10 -4.44 15.84
CA ASN A 558 16.50 -5.75 15.33
C ASN A 558 16.91 -6.73 16.44
N LYS A 559 16.28 -6.61 17.61
CA LYS A 559 16.56 -7.49 18.75
C LYS A 559 15.80 -8.81 18.57
N ALA A 560 16.50 -9.94 18.77
CA ALA A 560 16.07 -11.30 18.44
C ALA A 560 15.98 -11.58 16.93
N ARG A 561 15.24 -10.75 16.18
CA ARG A 561 15.08 -10.86 14.73
C ARG A 561 15.06 -9.47 14.08
N ASN A 562 15.39 -9.40 12.79
CA ASN A 562 15.23 -8.16 12.02
C ASN A 562 13.76 -7.71 12.05
N GLY A 563 13.53 -6.41 12.24
CA GLY A 563 12.19 -5.84 12.32
C GLY A 563 11.64 -5.71 13.74
N TRP A 564 12.21 -6.43 14.70
CA TRP A 564 11.76 -6.41 16.09
C TRP A 564 12.39 -5.28 16.90
N VAL A 565 11.58 -4.67 17.75
CA VAL A 565 12.02 -3.68 18.72
C VAL A 565 11.78 -4.21 20.12
N TYR A 566 12.82 -4.18 20.94
CA TYR A 566 12.76 -4.60 22.33
C TYR A 566 12.99 -3.41 23.27
N ARG A 567 12.30 -3.41 24.40
CA ARG A 567 12.59 -2.56 25.55
C ARG A 567 12.70 -3.42 26.79
N ALA A 568 13.75 -3.23 27.58
CA ALA A 568 13.91 -3.91 28.86
C ALA A 568 12.99 -3.33 29.95
N ALA A 569 12.62 -4.16 30.92
CA ALA A 569 11.97 -3.69 32.14
C ALA A 569 12.96 -2.90 33.01
N GLY A 570 12.46 -1.93 33.78
CA GLY A 570 13.26 -1.12 34.68
C GLY A 570 12.45 -0.02 35.34
N THR A 571 13.16 0.97 35.87
CA THR A 571 12.58 2.15 36.50
C THR A 571 13.27 3.39 35.93
N ALA A 572 12.51 4.46 35.70
CA ALA A 572 13.03 5.75 35.27
C ALA A 572 12.53 6.86 36.20
N ALA A 573 13.30 7.94 36.34
CA ALA A 573 12.85 9.15 37.00
C ALA A 573 11.90 9.92 36.08
N GLY A 574 10.72 10.27 36.60
CA GLY A 574 9.79 11.20 35.99
C GLY A 574 10.32 12.62 36.07
N SER A 575 9.93 13.47 35.12
CA SER A 575 10.28 14.90 35.08
C SER A 575 9.77 15.69 36.29
N ASP A 576 8.82 15.13 37.04
CA ASP A 576 8.28 15.64 38.29
C ASP A 576 8.96 15.03 39.54
N GLY A 577 10.01 14.22 39.37
CA GLY A 577 10.70 13.50 40.44
C GLY A 577 10.01 12.20 40.88
N SER A 578 8.89 11.82 40.25
CA SER A 578 8.23 10.54 40.51
C SER A 578 9.05 9.35 39.99
N SER A 579 8.77 8.16 40.49
CA SER A 579 9.35 6.92 39.96
C SER A 579 8.41 6.30 38.93
N VAL A 580 8.84 6.20 37.68
CA VAL A 580 8.07 5.59 36.59
C VAL A 580 8.52 4.15 36.36
N THR A 581 7.59 3.20 36.43
CA THR A 581 7.85 1.80 36.10
C THR A 581 7.87 1.62 34.58
N VAL A 582 9.00 1.13 34.05
CA VAL A 582 9.15 0.77 32.64
C VAL A 582 8.96 -0.74 32.50
N ARG A 583 7.94 -1.16 31.77
CA ARG A 583 7.69 -2.59 31.49
C ARG A 583 8.55 -3.06 30.32
N ALA A 584 8.94 -4.33 30.34
CA ALA A 584 9.49 -4.97 29.14
C ALA A 584 8.48 -4.87 27.98
N MET A 585 8.97 -4.80 26.75
CA MET A 585 8.13 -4.71 25.55
C MET A 585 8.82 -5.36 24.37
N TYR A 586 8.04 -6.09 23.58
CA TYR A 586 8.40 -6.54 22.24
C TYR A 586 7.43 -5.90 21.25
N SER A 587 7.94 -5.38 20.14
CA SER A 587 7.12 -4.66 19.16
C SER A 587 7.58 -4.90 17.74
N LEU A 588 6.61 -4.93 16.83
CA LEU A 588 6.81 -4.80 15.40
C LEU A 588 6.27 -3.45 14.92
N LYS A 589 7.08 -2.77 14.12
CA LYS A 589 6.66 -1.57 13.39
C LYS A 589 6.00 -2.00 12.10
N LEU A 590 4.75 -1.61 11.88
CA LEU A 590 4.00 -2.01 10.69
C LEU A 590 4.41 -1.17 9.47
N GLY A 591 5.03 0.00 9.67
CA GLY A 591 5.44 0.90 8.58
C GLY A 591 4.28 1.67 7.93
N ILE A 592 3.09 1.60 8.53
CA ILE A 592 1.85 2.25 8.07
C ILE A 592 1.36 3.34 9.04
N GLY A 593 2.23 3.78 9.95
CA GLY A 593 1.87 4.66 11.07
C GLY A 593 1.20 3.91 12.24
N VAL A 594 1.47 2.61 12.36
CA VAL A 594 1.00 1.75 13.45
C VAL A 594 2.17 0.86 13.90
N SER A 595 2.23 0.54 15.19
CA SER A 595 3.10 -0.50 15.74
C SER A 595 2.26 -1.47 16.56
N ALA A 596 2.49 -2.77 16.43
CA ALA A 596 1.95 -3.77 17.33
C ALA A 596 2.97 -4.03 18.44
N TYR A 597 2.54 -4.17 19.69
CA TYR A 597 3.43 -4.48 20.79
C TYR A 597 2.79 -5.36 21.87
N TRP A 598 3.63 -6.13 22.55
CA TRP A 598 3.28 -6.94 23.70
C TRP A 598 4.05 -6.48 24.91
N LEU A 599 3.34 -6.36 26.03
CA LEU A 599 3.90 -6.14 27.35
C LEU A 599 3.75 -7.45 28.14
N PRO A 600 4.86 -8.15 28.43
CA PRO A 600 4.84 -9.32 29.31
C PRO A 600 4.24 -8.98 30.67
N ALA A 601 3.69 -9.99 31.35
CA ALA A 601 3.23 -9.80 32.72
C ALA A 601 4.41 -9.41 33.63
N ASN A 602 4.16 -8.49 34.56
CA ASN A 602 5.12 -8.12 35.60
C ASN A 602 4.62 -8.46 37.01
N ASN A 603 3.43 -9.07 37.12
CA ASN A 603 2.93 -9.62 38.37
C ASN A 603 3.19 -11.14 38.44
N GLN A 604 3.30 -11.67 39.67
CA GLN A 604 3.57 -13.11 39.85
C GLN A 604 2.46 -14.01 39.28
N ALA A 605 1.22 -13.52 39.22
CA ALA A 605 0.10 -14.28 38.68
C ALA A 605 0.12 -14.40 37.14
N GLY A 606 0.98 -13.65 36.42
CA GLY A 606 1.03 -13.69 34.96
C GLY A 606 -0.18 -13.05 34.26
N THR A 607 -1.08 -12.40 35.01
CA THR A 607 -2.41 -12.01 34.52
C THR A 607 -2.48 -10.62 33.89
N ASN A 608 -1.44 -9.80 34.00
CA ASN A 608 -1.47 -8.41 33.56
C ASN A 608 -0.70 -8.13 32.27
N SER A 609 -0.45 -9.16 31.45
CA SER A 609 0.05 -8.97 30.10
C SER A 609 -0.91 -8.11 29.26
N ARG A 610 -0.35 -7.46 28.24
CA ARG A 610 -1.12 -6.65 27.29
C ARG A 610 -0.60 -6.88 25.88
N PHE A 611 -1.51 -7.03 24.93
CA PHE A 611 -1.21 -6.90 23.51
C PHE A 611 -1.88 -5.63 22.99
N ALA A 612 -1.19 -4.83 22.19
CA ALA A 612 -1.67 -3.49 21.88
C ALA A 612 -1.20 -2.99 20.52
N PHE A 613 -1.94 -2.03 20.00
CA PHE A 613 -1.53 -1.21 18.88
C PHE A 613 -1.21 0.21 19.36
N SER A 614 -0.06 0.71 18.96
CA SER A 614 0.31 2.12 19.05
C SER A 614 0.07 2.75 17.69
N VAL A 615 -0.88 3.67 17.59
CA VAL A 615 -1.27 4.38 16.36
C VAL A 615 -0.65 5.77 16.38
N THR A 616 0.21 6.06 15.40
CA THR A 616 0.85 7.37 15.26
C THR A 616 -0.20 8.41 14.87
N GLN A 617 -0.15 9.58 15.49
CA GLN A 617 -0.97 10.73 15.09
C GLN A 617 -0.44 11.30 13.76
N PRO A 618 -1.30 11.48 12.73
CA PRO A 618 -0.94 12.11 11.46
C PRO A 618 -0.49 13.57 11.56
#